data_AF-A0A3A9EIA4-F1
#
_entry.id   AF-A0A3A9EIA4-F1
#
_cell.length_a   1.000
_cell.length_b   1.000
_cell.length_c   1.000
_cell.angle_alpha   90.00
_cell.angle_beta   90.00
_cell.angle_gamma   90.00
#
_symmetry.space_group_name_H-M   'P 1'
#
loop_
_entity.id
_entity.type
_entity.pdbx_description
1 polymer ?
#
loop_
_entity_poly.entity_id
_entity_poly.type
_entity_poly.pdbx_seq_one_letter_code
_entity_poly.pdbx_strand_id
1 'polypeptide(L)'
;MPVKGISGILHIKMSLFFMNEILNMNEIGRKGREHILSIQKLIFRSLAVLTICSLLGTYLIFLLLSQNSDNGRVVNYSGMVRGGVQRIIKLHIMDQPVDEICMNIDKIIQGLLEGDKDLELPKEKDKAFQEKMMQVKEYWEKEILPALES
;
A
#
# COMPACT_ATOMS: atom_id res chain seq x y z
N MET A 1 -65.86 3.65 -66.41
CA MET A 1 -64.56 4.09 -65.90
C MET A 1 -64.58 4.10 -64.37
N PRO A 2 -63.89 3.15 -63.70
CA PRO A 2 -63.37 3.42 -62.36
C PRO A 2 -62.01 2.69 -62.13
N VAL A 3 -60.95 3.05 -62.86
CA VAL A 3 -59.61 2.45 -62.66
C VAL A 3 -58.70 3.34 -61.80
N LYS A 4 -59.01 4.64 -61.68
CA LYS A 4 -58.19 5.61 -60.92
C LYS A 4 -58.29 5.47 -59.40
N GLY A 5 -59.43 5.00 -58.86
CA GLY A 5 -59.63 4.87 -57.40
C GLY A 5 -58.90 3.69 -56.75
N ILE A 6 -58.80 2.55 -57.45
CA ILE A 6 -58.17 1.32 -56.94
C ILE A 6 -56.63 1.47 -56.86
N SER A 7 -56.03 2.16 -57.84
CA SER A 7 -54.59 2.47 -57.85
C SER A 7 -54.16 3.33 -56.66
N GLY A 8 -54.95 4.36 -56.30
CA GLY A 8 -54.68 5.22 -55.14
C GLY A 8 -54.75 4.47 -53.80
N ILE A 9 -55.74 3.58 -53.63
CA ILE A 9 -55.88 2.77 -52.40
C ILE A 9 -54.72 1.79 -52.26
N LEU A 10 -54.28 1.17 -53.36
CA LEU A 10 -53.12 0.27 -53.35
C LEU A 10 -51.84 1.02 -52.97
N HIS A 11 -51.64 2.23 -53.51
CA HIS A 11 -50.50 3.09 -53.19
C HIS A 11 -50.48 3.51 -51.71
N ILE A 12 -51.62 3.86 -51.15
CA ILE A 12 -51.75 4.22 -49.73
C ILE A 12 -51.46 3.00 -48.83
N LYS A 13 -52.00 1.82 -49.15
CA LYS A 13 -51.72 0.58 -48.39
C LYS A 13 -50.24 0.21 -48.43
N MET A 14 -49.60 0.35 -49.59
CA MET A 14 -48.18 0.07 -49.75
C MET A 14 -47.32 1.06 -48.94
N SER A 15 -47.66 2.35 -48.97
CA SER A 15 -46.99 3.37 -48.16
C SER A 15 -47.13 3.11 -46.64
N LEU A 16 -48.34 2.77 -46.19
CA LEU A 16 -48.60 2.41 -44.79
C LEU A 16 -47.82 1.16 -44.37
N PHE A 17 -47.74 0.15 -45.24
CA PHE A 17 -46.96 -1.05 -44.98
C PHE A 17 -45.46 -0.72 -44.80
N PHE A 18 -44.87 0.03 -45.74
CA PHE A 18 -43.47 0.44 -45.63
C PHE A 18 -43.21 1.30 -44.39
N MET A 19 -44.12 2.22 -44.06
CA MET A 19 -43.99 3.06 -42.87
C MET A 19 -44.05 2.23 -41.59
N ASN A 20 -44.91 1.22 -41.51
CA ASN A 20 -44.97 0.31 -40.37
C ASN A 20 -43.70 -0.53 -40.20
N GLU A 21 -43.14 -1.05 -41.30
CA GLU A 21 -41.86 -1.78 -41.28
C GLU A 21 -40.69 -0.90 -40.85
N ILE A 22 -40.63 0.35 -41.35
CA ILE A 22 -39.59 1.31 -40.95
C ILE A 22 -39.70 1.64 -39.45
N LEU A 23 -40.92 1.85 -38.94
CA LEU A 23 -41.13 2.09 -37.51
C LEU A 23 -40.69 0.88 -36.67
N ASN A 24 -41.06 -0.34 -37.08
CA ASN A 24 -40.65 -1.57 -36.40
C ASN A 24 -39.12 -1.73 -36.38
N MET A 25 -38.45 -1.51 -37.52
CA MET A 25 -36.98 -1.55 -37.58
C MET A 25 -36.32 -0.49 -36.69
N ASN A 26 -36.89 0.72 -36.62
CA ASN A 26 -36.37 1.78 -35.75
C ASN A 26 -36.59 1.46 -34.26
N GLU A 27 -37.69 0.81 -33.90
CA GLU A 27 -37.95 0.31 -32.54
C GLU A 27 -36.92 -0.75 -32.13
N ILE A 28 -36.65 -1.72 -33.00
CA ILE A 28 -35.65 -2.78 -32.78
C ILE A 28 -34.26 -2.15 -32.59
N GLY A 29 -33.89 -1.20 -33.47
CA GLY A 29 -32.63 -0.48 -33.39
C GLY A 29 -32.50 0.35 -32.10
N ARG A 30 -33.56 1.02 -31.67
CA ARG A 30 -33.61 1.79 -30.42
C ARG A 30 -33.44 0.88 -29.21
N LYS A 31 -34.17 -0.23 -29.16
CA LYS A 31 -34.09 -1.21 -28.08
C LYS A 31 -32.68 -1.81 -27.98
N GLY A 32 -32.07 -2.14 -29.13
CA GLY A 32 -30.68 -2.60 -29.19
C GLY A 32 -29.68 -1.60 -28.59
N ARG A 33 -29.82 -0.31 -28.89
CA ARG A 33 -28.96 0.74 -28.31
C ARG A 33 -29.13 0.86 -26.79
N GLU A 34 -30.36 0.80 -26.27
CA GLU A 34 -30.62 0.83 -24.83
C GLU A 34 -30.00 -0.36 -24.09
N HIS A 35 -30.04 -1.56 -24.68
CA HIS A 35 -29.37 -2.75 -24.13
C HIS A 35 -27.84 -2.58 -24.10
N ILE A 36 -27.23 -2.07 -25.17
CA ILE A 36 -25.79 -1.81 -25.22
C ILE A 36 -25.39 -0.78 -24.14
N LEU A 37 -26.13 0.32 -24.01
CA LEU A 37 -25.89 1.34 -22.99
C LEU A 37 -26.02 0.78 -21.56
N SER A 38 -26.99 -0.11 -21.34
CA SER A 38 -27.20 -0.75 -20.03
C SER A 38 -26.04 -1.68 -19.66
N ILE A 39 -25.54 -2.46 -20.63
CA ILE A 39 -24.38 -3.35 -20.44
C ILE A 39 -23.11 -2.52 -20.17
N GLN A 40 -22.87 -1.46 -20.94
CA GLN A 40 -21.72 -0.57 -20.73
C GLN A 40 -21.73 0.05 -19.32
N LYS A 41 -22.90 0.53 -18.87
CA LYS A 41 -23.06 1.04 -17.50
C LYS A 41 -22.79 -0.03 -16.44
N LEU A 42 -23.22 -1.27 -16.67
CA LEU A 42 -22.98 -2.37 -15.74
C LEU A 42 -21.47 -2.68 -15.63
N ILE A 43 -20.79 -2.80 -16.77
CA ILE A 43 -19.34 -3.04 -16.82
C ILE A 43 -18.58 -1.93 -16.10
N PHE A 44 -18.93 -0.67 -16.38
CA PHE A 44 -18.27 0.47 -15.75
C PHE A 44 -18.48 0.49 -14.23
N ARG A 45 -19.69 0.19 -13.75
CA ARG A 45 -19.97 0.05 -12.31
C ARG A 45 -19.16 -1.07 -11.68
N SER A 46 -19.07 -2.25 -12.31
CA SER A 46 -18.26 -3.35 -11.78
C SER A 46 -16.77 -3.00 -11.75
N LEU A 47 -16.24 -2.34 -12.79
CA LEU A 47 -14.84 -1.91 -12.82
C LEU A 47 -14.54 -0.85 -11.77
N ALA A 48 -15.46 0.09 -11.55
CA ALA A 48 -15.33 1.10 -10.50
C ALA A 48 -15.28 0.46 -9.12
N VAL A 49 -16.17 -0.50 -8.82
CA VAL A 49 -16.16 -1.24 -7.55
C VAL A 49 -14.86 -2.01 -7.38
N LEU A 50 -14.42 -2.76 -8.40
CA LEU A 50 -13.15 -3.50 -8.35
C LEU A 50 -11.96 -2.57 -8.10
N THR A 51 -11.93 -1.41 -8.75
CA THR A 51 -10.87 -0.42 -8.59
C THR A 51 -10.84 0.12 -7.16
N ILE A 52 -12.01 0.50 -6.62
CA ILE A 52 -12.13 0.97 -5.24
C ILE A 52 -11.68 -0.10 -4.25
N CYS A 53 -12.14 -1.35 -4.42
CA CYS A 53 -11.71 -2.48 -3.58
C CYS A 53 -10.19 -2.69 -3.64
N SER A 54 -9.60 -2.58 -4.83
CA SER A 54 -8.16 -2.76 -5.04
C SER A 54 -7.35 -1.65 -4.36
N LEU A 55 -7.80 -0.40 -4.46
CA LEU A 55 -7.17 0.75 -3.80
C LEU A 55 -7.26 0.64 -2.28
N LEU A 56 -8.43 0.26 -1.74
CA LEU A 56 -8.62 0.05 -0.30
C LEU A 56 -7.73 -1.10 0.21
N GLY A 57 -7.69 -2.22 -0.50
CA GLY A 57 -6.83 -3.36 -0.15
C GLY A 57 -5.36 -2.97 -0.15
N THR A 58 -4.91 -2.25 -1.18
CA THR A 58 -3.53 -1.76 -1.27
C THR A 58 -3.19 -0.81 -0.12
N TYR A 59 -4.09 0.13 0.20
CA TYR A 59 -3.91 1.04 1.32
C TYR A 59 -3.78 0.33 2.67
N LEU A 60 -4.62 -0.70 2.91
CA LEU A 60 -4.52 -1.52 4.12
C LEU A 60 -3.19 -2.27 4.22
N ILE A 61 -2.69 -2.81 3.10
CA ILE A 61 -1.37 -3.46 3.05
C ILE A 61 -0.26 -2.46 3.41
N PHE A 62 -0.31 -1.23 2.90
CA PHE A 62 0.65 -0.19 3.26
C PHE A 62 0.65 0.14 4.75
N LEU A 63 -0.52 0.24 5.39
CA LEU A 63 -0.62 0.46 6.84
C LEU A 63 -0.03 -0.70 7.66
N LEU A 64 -0.26 -1.94 7.23
CA LEU A 64 0.33 -3.10 7.89
C LEU A 64 1.86 -3.12 7.72
N LEU A 65 2.34 -2.84 6.51
CA LEU A 65 3.78 -2.79 6.24
C LEU A 65 4.48 -1.69 7.02
N SER A 66 3.89 -0.50 7.16
CA SER A 66 4.50 0.57 7.95
C SER A 66 4.69 0.16 9.40
N GLN A 67 3.68 -0.43 10.04
CA GLN A 67 3.80 -0.95 11.41
C GLN A 67 4.84 -2.07 11.53
N ASN A 68 4.94 -2.96 10.54
CA ASN A 68 5.94 -4.03 10.56
C ASN A 68 7.36 -3.48 10.30
N SER A 69 7.50 -2.43 9.50
CA SER A 69 8.79 -1.80 9.23
C SER A 69 9.38 -1.14 10.49
N ASP A 70 8.52 -0.57 11.32
CA ASP A 70 8.88 0.01 12.61
C ASP A 70 9.48 -1.07 13.54
N ASN A 71 8.83 -2.22 13.66
CA ASN A 71 9.36 -3.37 14.41
C ASN A 71 10.65 -3.93 13.79
N GLY A 72 10.73 -3.94 12.45
CA GLY A 72 11.92 -4.37 11.71
C GLY A 72 13.14 -3.50 12.00
N ARG A 73 12.96 -2.19 12.18
CA ARG A 73 14.04 -1.27 12.59
C ARG A 73 14.52 -1.58 14.01
N VAL A 74 13.62 -1.77 14.97
CA VAL A 74 13.98 -2.16 16.35
C VAL A 74 14.86 -3.43 16.36
N VAL A 75 14.46 -4.45 15.60
CA VAL A 75 15.24 -5.70 15.46
C VAL A 75 16.59 -5.47 14.79
N ASN A 76 16.64 -4.67 13.72
CA ASN A 76 17.86 -4.37 13.00
C ASN A 76 18.87 -3.63 13.89
N TYR A 77 18.44 -2.55 14.54
CA TYR A 77 19.28 -1.76 15.44
C TYR A 77 19.75 -2.57 16.65
N SER A 78 18.90 -3.44 17.22
CA SER A 78 19.34 -4.39 18.25
C SER A 78 20.44 -5.33 17.73
N GLY A 79 20.33 -5.77 16.48
CA GLY A 79 21.37 -6.53 15.78
C GLY A 79 22.65 -5.74 15.57
N MET A 80 22.55 -4.46 15.23
CA MET A 80 23.70 -3.54 15.11
C MET A 80 24.42 -3.35 16.44
N VAL A 81 23.71 -3.23 17.56
CA VAL A 81 24.35 -3.17 18.90
C VAL A 81 25.21 -4.41 19.13
N ARG A 82 24.65 -5.61 18.94
CA ARG A 82 25.40 -6.86 19.12
C ARG A 82 26.63 -6.95 18.20
N GLY A 83 26.46 -6.69 16.90
CA GLY A 83 27.54 -6.76 15.92
C GLY A 83 28.60 -5.66 16.13
N GLY A 84 28.16 -4.46 16.52
CA GLY A 84 29.01 -3.32 16.78
C GLY A 84 29.88 -3.53 18.02
N VAL A 85 29.32 -3.99 19.13
CA VAL A 85 30.11 -4.33 20.33
C VAL A 85 31.18 -5.38 20.00
N GLN A 86 30.83 -6.43 19.24
CA GLN A 86 31.82 -7.43 18.80
C GLN A 86 32.92 -6.82 17.91
N ARG A 87 32.56 -5.89 17.03
CA ARG A 87 33.52 -5.19 16.17
C ARG A 87 34.42 -4.26 16.97
N ILE A 88 33.87 -3.54 17.95
CA ILE A 88 34.61 -2.64 18.84
C ILE A 88 35.68 -3.42 19.60
N ILE A 89 35.32 -4.54 20.22
CA ILE A 89 36.27 -5.40 20.95
C ILE A 89 37.42 -5.84 20.02
N LYS A 90 37.09 -6.29 18.81
CA LYS A 90 38.11 -6.73 17.83
C LYS A 90 39.06 -5.60 17.43
N LEU A 91 38.53 -4.41 17.17
CA LEU A 91 39.32 -3.25 16.76
C LEU A 91 40.20 -2.73 17.91
N HIS A 92 39.67 -2.70 19.12
CA HIS A 92 40.42 -2.32 20.32
C HIS A 92 41.62 -3.26 20.55
N ILE A 93 41.43 -4.59 20.43
CA ILE A 93 42.54 -5.56 20.50
C ILE A 93 43.61 -5.35 19.40
N MET A 94 43.23 -4.72 18.29
CA MET A 94 44.12 -4.37 17.18
C MET A 94 44.71 -2.95 17.28
N ASP A 95 44.57 -2.30 18.45
CA ASP A 95 44.97 -0.91 18.70
C ASP A 95 44.40 0.08 17.66
N GLN A 96 43.22 -0.23 17.12
CA GLN A 96 42.51 0.63 16.17
C GLN A 96 41.55 1.58 16.89
N PRO A 97 41.33 2.80 16.37
CA PRO A 97 40.39 3.74 16.97
C PRO A 97 38.95 3.18 16.91
N VAL A 98 38.22 3.32 18.01
CA VAL A 98 36.83 2.83 18.15
C VAL A 98 35.81 3.91 18.52
N ASP A 99 36.25 5.13 18.81
CA ASP A 99 35.41 6.22 19.34
C ASP A 99 34.15 6.47 18.50
N GLU A 100 34.28 6.53 17.17
CA GLU A 100 33.16 6.75 16.26
C GLU A 100 32.11 5.62 16.36
N ILE A 101 32.58 4.36 16.44
CA ILE A 101 31.69 3.21 16.52
C ILE A 101 31.05 3.14 17.91
N CYS A 102 31.79 3.49 18.98
CA CYS A 102 31.24 3.61 20.33
C CYS A 102 30.13 4.66 20.38
N MET A 103 30.35 5.86 19.82
CA MET A 103 29.33 6.91 19.73
C MET A 103 28.08 6.45 18.97
N ASN A 104 28.26 5.73 17.86
CA ASN A 104 27.14 5.20 17.09
C ASN A 104 26.36 4.14 17.88
N ILE A 105 27.05 3.22 18.57
CA ILE A 105 26.39 2.21 19.41
C ILE A 105 25.67 2.86 20.59
N ASP A 106 26.25 3.88 21.22
CA ASP A 106 25.60 4.63 22.28
C ASP A 106 24.31 5.30 21.77
N LYS A 107 24.37 6.00 20.63
CA LYS A 107 23.17 6.59 20.00
C LYS A 107 22.09 5.55 19.73
N ILE A 108 22.47 4.37 19.22
CA ILE A 108 21.50 3.30 18.94
C ILE A 108 20.88 2.74 20.23
N ILE A 109 21.67 2.54 21.30
CA ILE A 109 21.16 2.06 22.59
C ILE A 109 20.14 3.06 23.17
N GLN A 110 20.44 4.36 23.15
CA GLN A 110 19.51 5.39 23.59
C GLN A 110 18.25 5.42 22.72
N GLY A 111 18.41 5.35 21.40
CA GLY A 111 17.30 5.34 20.46
C GLY A 111 16.36 4.14 20.63
N LEU A 112 16.89 2.98 21.01
CA LEU A 112 16.09 1.78 21.32
C LEU A 112 15.29 1.92 22.63
N LEU A 113 15.77 2.72 23.60
CA LEU A 113 15.07 2.97 24.86
C LEU A 113 14.03 4.09 24.74
N GLU A 114 14.44 5.24 24.20
CA GLU A 114 13.63 6.46 24.25
C GLU A 114 12.88 6.75 22.94
N GLY A 115 13.26 6.07 21.85
CA GLY A 115 12.92 6.44 20.48
C GLY A 115 13.90 7.51 19.96
N ASP A 116 14.15 7.51 18.65
CA ASP A 116 15.03 8.48 18.00
C ASP A 116 14.50 8.80 16.60
N LYS A 117 14.31 10.08 16.29
CA LYS A 117 13.75 10.52 15.01
C LYS A 117 14.73 10.38 13.85
N ASP A 118 16.02 10.56 14.09
CA ASP A 118 17.06 10.42 13.07
C ASP A 118 17.26 8.95 12.68
N LEU A 119 17.08 8.04 13.63
CA LEU A 119 17.13 6.59 13.41
C LEU A 119 15.78 6.01 12.98
N GLU A 120 14.75 6.86 12.84
CA GLU A 120 13.36 6.45 12.59
C GLU A 120 12.86 5.39 13.58
N LEU A 121 13.41 5.38 14.80
CA LEU A 121 13.07 4.43 15.85
C LEU A 121 11.85 4.94 16.60
N PRO A 122 10.72 4.20 16.57
CA PRO A 122 9.59 4.54 17.42
C PRO A 122 9.97 4.31 18.89
N LYS A 123 9.32 5.05 19.79
CA LYS A 123 9.42 4.75 21.22
C LYS A 123 8.74 3.41 21.51
N GLU A 124 9.54 2.39 21.84
CA GLU A 124 9.03 1.05 22.16
C GLU A 124 8.23 1.08 23.47
N LYS A 125 7.05 0.47 23.46
CA LYS A 125 6.09 0.47 24.58
C LYS A 125 6.14 -0.82 25.39
N ASP A 126 6.74 -1.89 24.87
CA ASP A 126 6.90 -3.15 25.59
C ASP A 126 7.85 -2.98 26.79
N LYS A 127 7.30 -3.11 27.99
CA LYS A 127 8.05 -3.00 29.25
C LYS A 127 9.15 -4.07 29.37
N ALA A 128 8.90 -5.29 28.92
CA ALA A 128 9.89 -6.37 29.03
C ALA A 128 11.09 -6.12 28.11
N PHE A 129 10.86 -5.52 26.94
CA PHE A 129 11.93 -5.07 26.06
C PHE A 129 12.73 -3.91 26.69
N GLN A 130 12.03 -2.90 27.21
CA GLN A 130 12.64 -1.74 27.86
C GLN A 130 13.53 -2.14 29.05
N GLU A 131 13.06 -3.04 29.92
CA GLU A 131 13.84 -3.55 31.05
C GLU A 131 15.14 -4.24 30.60
N LYS A 132 15.08 -5.06 29.54
CA LYS A 132 16.27 -5.71 28.98
C LYS A 132 17.21 -4.73 28.31
N MET A 133 16.69 -3.76 27.56
CA MET A 133 17.52 -2.73 26.93
C MET A 133 18.18 -1.82 27.97
N MET A 134 17.54 -1.60 29.11
CA MET A 134 18.15 -0.88 30.24
C MET A 134 19.33 -1.66 30.82
N GLN A 135 19.22 -2.99 30.97
CA GLN A 135 20.35 -3.83 31.37
C GLN A 135 21.50 -3.76 30.34
N VAL A 136 21.18 -3.76 29.04
CA VAL A 136 22.19 -3.58 27.98
C VAL A 136 22.89 -2.24 28.09
N LYS A 137 22.15 -1.15 28.31
CA LYS A 137 22.70 0.19 28.54
C LYS A 137 23.62 0.22 29.76
N GLU A 138 23.16 -0.34 30.88
CA GLU A 138 23.97 -0.38 32.10
C GLU A 138 25.27 -1.16 31.90
N TYR A 139 25.21 -2.32 31.24
CA TYR A 139 26.40 -3.12 30.95
C TYR A 139 27.35 -2.40 29.99
N TRP A 140 26.80 -1.72 28.97
CA TRP A 140 27.58 -0.89 28.04
C TRP A 140 28.33 0.23 28.77
N GLU A 141 27.65 0.98 29.63
CA GLU A 141 28.20 2.15 30.34
C GLU A 141 29.15 1.77 31.48
N LYS A 142 28.86 0.69 32.22
CA LYS A 142 29.61 0.32 33.44
C LYS A 142 30.75 -0.65 33.19
N GLU A 143 30.65 -1.50 32.16
CA GLU A 143 31.60 -2.58 31.92
C GLU A 143 32.38 -2.38 30.62
N ILE A 144 31.68 -2.09 29.51
CA ILE A 144 32.34 -2.04 28.20
C ILE A 144 33.10 -0.73 27.98
N LEU A 145 32.46 0.43 28.15
CA LEU A 145 33.13 1.72 27.91
C LEU A 145 34.40 1.90 28.77
N PRO A 146 34.38 1.65 30.09
CA PRO A 146 35.58 1.79 30.91
C PRO A 146 36.72 0.83 30.51
N ALA A 147 36.39 -0.36 30.01
CA ALA A 147 37.37 -1.33 29.56
C ALA A 147 38.05 -0.96 28.23
N LEU A 148 37.52 0.01 27.49
CA LEU A 148 38.13 0.51 26.25
C LEU A 148 39.09 1.68 26.49
N GLU A 149 39.00 2.31 27.67
CA GLU A 149 39.85 3.43 28.09
C GLU A 149 41.08 2.99 28.90
N SER A 150 41.15 1.70 29.29
CA SER A 150 42.23 1.09 30.06
C SER A 150 43.37 0.54 29.21
#